data_AF-A0A561PP44-F1
#
_entry.id   AF-A0A561PP44-F1
#
_cell.length_a   1.000
_cell.length_b   1.000
_cell.length_c   1.000
_cell.angle_alpha   90.00
_cell.angle_beta   90.00
_cell.angle_gamma   90.00
#
_symmetry.space_group_name_H-M   'P 1'
#
loop_
_entity.id
_entity.type
_entity.pdbx_description
1 polymer ?
#
loop_
_entity_poly.entity_id
_entity_poly.type
_entity_poly.pdbx_seq_one_letter_code
_entity_poly.pdbx_strand_id
1 'polypeptide(L)'
;MTVQTINTLKGIATPVANEVYQVLGYSAQGDGGGGEFYWDSNDTTSAENGGTIFIASTGRWKRLYSGELNVRWFGAKGDNAADDFDAINNCIQYARQVFIAGGKLLFPRGIYRISQTLNITGASYWQIIGEGATLSPTSAITAINLEGHTLHYTGLNISFEALTYNQINENCVAIWLHKNGTTANNQVNNSIFEYFAIIGAHTGIKSVPNTGLVWQLDFKSIFFDIYEGVSDIQGIGFDIASGFNQGGSTTIRISKCSIQSFIVNRLDKNGNPIYPKGVGYRGYRIYYSSDVYIVDSSYDGYLGTTIQLNQNGQIMDIFSKNFHIDGFHCEALTNTLNANNVLAPFRINSTGFVDIKNVVILDSLMNCGGPTAAGAWFLFFGSGVVNFGTYNNNQINTTDNTPIYIITFSNLLDGDDVTNKRAQVNLSNAIQPSQVHLLNRNYNSVRFEAQEVNGLVTAVTGTAAATILNIPTTRGAFMLAVRGFSQIDGSVYFIDYLLVSRSRTSGIANVKPLFSDSSNYTAVTNTYTVTADGNIQLARTTATGFWVTAKVVNMI
;
A
#
# COMPACT_ATOMS: atom_id res chain seq x y z
N MET A 1 40.74 -6.11 -36.38
CA MET A 1 40.59 -7.58 -36.56
C MET A 1 39.27 -8.07 -35.96
N THR A 2 38.74 -9.23 -36.37
CA THR A 2 37.50 -9.81 -35.78
C THR A 2 37.76 -11.19 -35.19
N VAL A 3 37.27 -11.44 -33.97
CA VAL A 3 37.38 -12.72 -33.26
C VAL A 3 36.03 -13.17 -32.70
N GLN A 4 35.81 -14.47 -32.59
CA GLN A 4 34.48 -15.00 -32.24
C GLN A 4 34.12 -14.80 -30.76
N THR A 5 35.05 -15.08 -29.85
CA THR A 5 34.81 -15.14 -28.40
C THR A 5 35.93 -14.50 -27.60
N ILE A 6 35.68 -14.20 -26.33
CA ILE A 6 36.71 -13.74 -25.39
C ILE A 6 37.82 -14.79 -25.23
N ASN A 7 37.47 -16.08 -25.22
CA ASN A 7 38.47 -17.14 -25.15
C ASN A 7 39.40 -17.12 -26.37
N THR A 8 38.86 -16.89 -27.57
CA THR A 8 39.67 -16.72 -28.79
C THR A 8 40.54 -15.45 -28.73
N LEU A 9 40.01 -14.34 -28.19
CA LEU A 9 40.79 -13.11 -27.98
C LEU A 9 41.99 -13.35 -27.06
N LYS A 10 41.77 -14.06 -25.94
CA LYS A 10 42.83 -14.42 -24.98
C LYS A 10 43.89 -15.37 -25.58
N GLY A 11 43.53 -16.13 -26.61
CA GLY A 11 44.42 -17.07 -27.30
C GLY A 11 45.30 -16.47 -28.40
N ILE A 12 45.21 -15.16 -28.69
CA ILE A 12 46.03 -14.52 -29.72
C ILE A 12 47.51 -14.54 -29.27
N ALA A 13 48.36 -15.24 -30.04
CA ALA A 13 49.77 -15.45 -29.68
C ALA A 13 50.63 -14.17 -29.77
N THR A 14 50.32 -13.27 -30.70
CA THR A 14 51.10 -12.05 -30.98
C THR A 14 50.18 -10.85 -31.13
N PRO A 15 49.58 -10.38 -30.01
CA PRO A 15 48.72 -9.21 -30.05
C PRO A 15 49.53 -7.95 -30.36
N VAL A 16 49.00 -7.11 -31.26
CA VAL A 16 49.67 -5.87 -31.69
C VAL A 16 49.25 -4.73 -30.76
N ALA A 17 50.24 -4.00 -30.20
CA ALA A 17 49.99 -2.91 -29.28
C ALA A 17 49.06 -1.84 -29.87
N ASN A 18 48.04 -1.45 -29.10
CA ASN A 18 47.00 -0.48 -29.45
C ASN A 18 46.10 -0.86 -30.64
N GLU A 19 46.23 -2.07 -31.20
CA GLU A 19 45.30 -2.52 -32.24
C GLU A 19 43.94 -2.91 -31.64
N VAL A 20 42.86 -2.54 -32.34
CA VAL A 20 41.49 -2.83 -31.94
C VAL A 20 40.97 -4.12 -32.58
N TYR A 21 40.41 -4.97 -31.74
CA TYR A 21 39.78 -6.24 -32.10
C TYR A 21 38.29 -6.19 -31.76
N GLN A 22 37.46 -6.53 -32.74
CA GLN A 22 36.03 -6.72 -32.55
C GLN A 22 35.78 -8.16 -32.12
N VAL A 23 35.19 -8.35 -30.93
CA VAL A 23 34.77 -9.64 -30.41
C VAL A 23 33.27 -9.82 -30.63
N LEU A 24 32.86 -10.95 -31.22
CA LEU A 24 31.45 -11.19 -31.58
C LEU A 24 30.56 -11.65 -30.41
N GLY A 25 31.15 -12.11 -29.31
CA GLY A 25 30.43 -12.56 -28.11
C GLY A 25 31.36 -12.91 -26.94
N TYR A 26 30.82 -13.11 -25.75
CA TYR A 26 31.60 -13.53 -24.59
C TYR A 26 32.04 -14.99 -24.69
N SER A 27 31.07 -15.90 -24.73
CA SER A 27 31.25 -17.35 -24.89
C SER A 27 30.78 -17.87 -26.24
N ALA A 28 29.81 -17.20 -26.89
CA ALA A 28 29.30 -17.57 -28.20
C ALA A 28 28.97 -16.32 -29.03
N GLN A 29 29.18 -16.39 -30.34
CA GLN A 29 28.84 -15.30 -31.24
C GLN A 29 27.39 -14.83 -31.03
N GLY A 30 27.20 -13.52 -30.85
CA GLY A 30 25.88 -12.92 -30.71
C GLY A 30 25.24 -13.06 -29.32
N ASP A 31 25.95 -13.57 -28.32
CA ASP A 31 25.46 -13.66 -26.93
C ASP A 31 25.31 -12.29 -26.23
N GLY A 32 25.73 -11.19 -26.88
CA GLY A 32 25.65 -9.83 -26.37
C GLY A 32 26.79 -9.42 -25.44
N GLY A 33 27.75 -10.32 -25.17
CA GLY A 33 28.91 -10.06 -24.33
C GLY A 33 30.18 -9.63 -25.09
N GLY A 34 30.12 -9.57 -26.42
CA GLY A 34 31.19 -9.09 -27.29
C GLY A 34 31.44 -7.58 -27.21
N GLY A 35 32.27 -7.04 -28.11
CA GLY A 35 32.61 -5.62 -28.17
C GLY A 35 34.01 -5.35 -28.71
N GLU A 36 34.43 -4.08 -28.70
CA GLU A 36 35.77 -3.67 -29.13
C GLU A 36 36.77 -3.75 -27.97
N PHE A 37 37.96 -4.25 -28.26
CA PHE A 37 39.06 -4.37 -27.30
C PHE A 37 40.36 -3.91 -27.93
N TYR A 38 41.18 -3.18 -27.17
CA TYR A 38 42.56 -2.89 -27.57
C TYR A 38 43.55 -3.64 -26.71
N TRP A 39 44.71 -3.95 -27.29
CA TRP A 39 45.82 -4.55 -26.55
C TRP A 39 46.69 -3.47 -25.89
N ASP A 40 46.77 -3.50 -24.57
CA ASP A 40 47.69 -2.67 -23.79
C ASP A 40 48.87 -3.53 -23.33
N SER A 41 50.00 -3.42 -24.03
CA SER A 41 51.22 -4.14 -23.70
C SER A 41 51.94 -3.58 -22.46
N ASN A 42 51.60 -2.37 -22.02
CA ASN A 42 52.28 -1.69 -20.91
C ASN A 42 51.58 -1.95 -19.57
N ASP A 43 50.28 -2.25 -19.60
CA ASP A 43 49.58 -2.68 -18.40
C ASP A 43 50.03 -4.10 -18.01
N THR A 44 50.90 -4.17 -17.01
CA THR A 44 51.45 -5.40 -16.45
C THR A 44 50.84 -5.77 -15.09
N THR A 45 49.92 -4.95 -14.55
CA THR A 45 49.48 -5.02 -13.15
C THR A 45 47.97 -5.12 -12.93
N SER A 46 47.14 -4.62 -13.85
CA SER A 46 45.69 -4.68 -13.68
C SER A 46 45.21 -6.13 -13.62
N ALA A 47 44.35 -6.44 -12.65
CA ALA A 47 43.76 -7.77 -12.50
C ALA A 47 42.70 -8.02 -13.59
N GLU A 48 42.56 -9.29 -14.00
CA GLU A 48 41.41 -9.72 -14.80
C GLU A 48 40.14 -9.57 -13.97
N ASN A 49 39.14 -8.88 -14.53
CA ASN A 49 37.82 -8.71 -13.90
C ASN A 49 36.72 -9.48 -14.62
N GLY A 50 37.10 -10.24 -15.65
CA GLY A 50 36.19 -11.09 -16.41
C GLY A 50 35.22 -10.33 -17.30
N GLY A 51 35.40 -9.03 -17.55
CA GLY A 51 34.48 -8.30 -18.45
C GLY A 51 35.06 -7.12 -19.22
N THR A 52 35.83 -6.25 -18.56
CA THR A 52 36.48 -5.10 -19.21
C THR A 52 37.99 -5.23 -19.32
N ILE A 53 38.60 -6.13 -18.54
CA ILE A 53 40.02 -6.43 -18.56
C ILE A 53 40.21 -7.95 -18.60
N PHE A 54 40.92 -8.45 -19.60
CA PHE A 54 41.29 -9.86 -19.74
C PHE A 54 42.81 -10.02 -19.90
N ILE A 55 43.39 -11.01 -19.21
CA ILE A 55 44.82 -11.31 -19.27
C ILE A 55 45.05 -12.39 -20.35
N ALA A 56 46.00 -12.15 -21.26
CA ALA A 56 46.38 -13.11 -22.31
C ALA A 56 47.89 -13.44 -22.33
N SER A 57 48.73 -12.53 -21.81
CA SER A 57 50.20 -12.68 -21.71
C SER A 57 50.74 -11.65 -20.71
N THR A 58 51.85 -10.97 -21.00
CA THR A 58 52.39 -9.88 -20.18
C THR A 58 51.52 -8.61 -20.18
N GLY A 59 50.65 -8.42 -21.19
CA GLY A 59 49.73 -7.29 -21.33
C GLY A 59 48.25 -7.62 -21.07
N ARG A 60 47.37 -6.64 -21.25
CA ARG A 60 45.90 -6.78 -21.05
C ARG A 60 45.13 -6.44 -22.31
N TRP A 61 44.09 -7.21 -22.56
CA TRP A 61 42.98 -6.76 -23.39
C TRP A 61 42.08 -5.85 -22.57
N LYS A 62 41.85 -4.64 -23.06
CA LYS A 62 40.98 -3.64 -22.43
C LYS A 62 39.80 -3.35 -23.34
N ARG A 63 38.59 -3.51 -22.80
CA ARG A 63 37.36 -3.16 -23.49
C ARG A 63 37.33 -1.65 -23.75
N LEU A 64 37.06 -1.27 -24.98
CA LEU A 64 36.68 0.10 -25.32
C LEU A 64 35.18 0.24 -25.04
N TYR A 65 34.85 1.03 -24.03
CA TYR A 65 33.45 1.30 -23.68
C TYR A 65 33.32 2.70 -23.06
N SER A 66 32.10 3.22 -23.13
CA SER A 66 31.68 4.45 -22.44
C SER A 66 30.22 4.27 -22.04
N GLY A 67 29.84 4.78 -20.87
CA GLY A 67 28.46 4.69 -20.39
C GLY A 67 28.24 3.51 -19.45
N GLU A 68 27.32 2.62 -19.81
CA GLU A 68 26.88 1.51 -18.96
C GLU A 68 27.90 0.37 -18.81
N LEU A 69 27.69 -0.42 -17.74
CA LEU A 69 28.25 -1.76 -17.61
C LEU A 69 27.13 -2.77 -17.86
N ASN A 70 27.32 -3.59 -18.88
CA ASN A 70 26.38 -4.64 -19.26
C ASN A 70 26.78 -5.97 -18.61
N VAL A 71 25.87 -6.63 -17.89
CA VAL A 71 26.14 -7.90 -17.20
C VAL A 71 26.61 -9.01 -18.15
N ARG A 72 26.22 -8.98 -19.43
CA ARG A 72 26.68 -9.94 -20.45
C ARG A 72 28.16 -9.80 -20.78
N TRP A 73 28.75 -8.61 -20.58
CA TRP A 73 30.19 -8.43 -20.75
C TRP A 73 30.98 -9.26 -19.74
N PHE A 74 30.39 -9.61 -18.60
CA PHE A 74 30.98 -10.40 -17.53
C PHE A 74 30.60 -11.90 -17.61
N GLY A 75 29.94 -12.30 -18.71
CA GLY A 75 29.58 -13.69 -18.98
C GLY A 75 28.17 -14.11 -18.56
N ALA A 76 27.32 -13.19 -18.11
CA ALA A 76 25.92 -13.50 -17.83
C ALA A 76 25.21 -13.84 -19.15
N LYS A 77 24.45 -14.93 -19.16
CA LYS A 77 23.77 -15.44 -20.36
C LYS A 77 22.34 -14.91 -20.43
N GLY A 78 21.60 -14.95 -19.32
CA GLY A 78 20.19 -14.61 -19.31
C GLY A 78 19.34 -15.60 -20.13
N ASP A 79 19.74 -16.87 -20.18
CA ASP A 79 19.18 -17.93 -21.03
C ASP A 79 18.15 -18.82 -20.31
N ASN A 80 17.77 -18.48 -19.07
CA ASN A 80 16.97 -19.32 -18.19
C ASN A 80 17.54 -20.75 -18.02
N ALA A 81 18.86 -20.94 -18.10
CA ALA A 81 19.49 -22.24 -17.94
C ALA A 81 20.68 -22.14 -16.99
N ALA A 82 21.67 -21.33 -17.35
CA ALA A 82 22.88 -21.13 -16.56
C ALA A 82 22.61 -20.30 -15.30
N ASP A 83 23.37 -20.57 -14.24
CA ASP A 83 23.44 -19.68 -13.09
C ASP A 83 24.32 -18.48 -13.45
N ASP A 84 23.72 -17.30 -13.44
CA ASP A 84 24.35 -16.04 -13.83
C ASP A 84 24.88 -15.25 -12.63
N PHE A 85 24.76 -15.78 -11.40
CA PHE A 85 25.13 -15.07 -10.18
C PHE A 85 26.57 -14.54 -10.22
N ASP A 86 27.57 -15.38 -10.49
CA ASP A 86 28.98 -14.98 -10.44
C ASP A 86 29.30 -13.89 -11.47
N ALA A 87 28.77 -14.02 -12.69
CA ALA A 87 28.95 -13.04 -13.75
C ALA A 87 28.33 -11.68 -13.38
N ILE A 88 27.10 -11.68 -12.86
CA ILE A 88 26.42 -10.47 -12.42
C ILE A 88 27.14 -9.85 -11.22
N ASN A 89 27.57 -10.66 -10.25
CA ASN A 89 28.30 -10.19 -9.08
C ASN A 89 29.63 -9.52 -9.49
N ASN A 90 30.40 -10.11 -10.42
CA ASN A 90 31.61 -9.49 -10.95
C ASN A 90 31.34 -8.12 -11.59
N CYS A 91 30.25 -8.00 -12.36
CA CYS A 91 29.81 -6.73 -12.92
C CYS A 91 29.50 -5.70 -11.82
N ILE A 92 28.79 -6.10 -10.77
CA ILE A 92 28.46 -5.22 -9.63
C ILE A 92 29.72 -4.80 -8.86
N GLN A 93 30.66 -5.71 -8.63
CA GLN A 93 31.92 -5.36 -7.96
C GLN A 93 32.73 -4.35 -8.76
N TYR A 94 32.79 -4.52 -10.09
CA TYR A 94 33.46 -3.55 -10.94
C TYR A 94 32.71 -2.21 -10.97
N ALA A 95 31.38 -2.22 -11.02
CA ALA A 95 30.54 -1.02 -10.93
C ALA A 95 30.84 -0.20 -9.67
N ARG A 96 31.04 -0.84 -8.50
CA ARG A 96 31.47 -0.16 -7.26
C ARG A 96 32.79 0.59 -7.39
N GLN A 97 33.70 0.09 -8.21
CA GLN A 97 35.01 0.70 -8.39
C GLN A 97 34.95 1.90 -9.33
N VAL A 98 34.11 1.84 -10.38
CA VAL A 98 34.11 2.85 -11.44
C VAL A 98 32.97 3.87 -11.37
N PHE A 99 31.84 3.54 -10.74
CA PHE A 99 30.69 4.45 -10.57
C PHE A 99 30.84 5.33 -9.33
N ILE A 100 31.94 6.09 -9.26
CA ILE A 100 32.26 6.98 -8.13
C ILE A 100 31.27 8.17 -8.04
N ALA A 101 30.75 8.63 -9.19
CA ALA A 101 29.79 9.73 -9.29
C ALA A 101 28.50 9.30 -10.03
N GLY A 102 28.14 8.02 -9.89
CA GLY A 102 27.02 7.41 -10.60
C GLY A 102 27.41 6.65 -11.85
N GLY A 103 26.46 5.91 -12.39
CA GLY A 103 26.64 5.06 -13.55
C GLY A 103 25.46 4.13 -13.79
N LYS A 104 25.52 3.37 -14.89
CA LYS A 104 24.41 2.52 -15.34
C LYS A 104 24.81 1.06 -15.33
N LEU A 105 24.10 0.25 -14.55
CA LEU A 105 24.18 -1.21 -14.58
C LEU A 105 23.05 -1.74 -15.44
N LEU A 106 23.39 -2.32 -16.59
CA LEU A 106 22.44 -2.77 -17.61
C LEU A 106 22.24 -4.29 -17.54
N PHE A 107 20.98 -4.70 -17.47
CA PHE A 107 20.49 -6.07 -17.65
C PHE A 107 19.71 -6.14 -18.97
N PRO A 108 20.35 -6.56 -20.08
CA PRO A 108 19.64 -6.77 -21.35
C PRO A 108 18.54 -7.82 -21.21
N ARG A 109 17.53 -7.77 -22.07
CA ARG A 109 16.42 -8.74 -22.07
C ARG A 109 16.94 -10.19 -21.98
N GLY A 110 16.45 -10.92 -20.99
CA GLY A 110 16.82 -12.30 -20.67
C GLY A 110 16.24 -12.72 -19.32
N ILE A 111 16.36 -14.01 -19.00
CA ILE A 111 16.01 -14.55 -17.68
C ILE A 111 17.32 -15.02 -17.04
N TYR A 112 17.77 -14.29 -16.03
CA TYR A 112 19.04 -14.52 -15.35
C TYR A 112 18.80 -15.32 -14.08
N ARG A 113 19.22 -16.59 -14.07
CA ARG A 113 19.09 -17.40 -12.86
C ARG A 113 20.15 -16.97 -11.85
N ILE A 114 19.76 -16.89 -10.59
CA ILE A 114 20.69 -16.56 -9.50
C ILE A 114 20.53 -17.57 -8.37
N SER A 115 21.64 -18.20 -7.98
CA SER A 115 21.65 -19.11 -6.81
C SER A 115 21.84 -18.39 -5.48
N GLN A 116 22.27 -17.12 -5.50
CA GLN A 116 22.60 -16.32 -4.32
C GLN A 116 22.10 -14.87 -4.44
N THR A 117 22.00 -14.18 -3.30
CA THR A 117 21.57 -12.77 -3.22
C THR A 117 22.57 -11.85 -3.92
N LEU A 118 22.08 -11.03 -4.84
CA LEU A 118 22.86 -9.93 -5.41
C LEU A 118 22.93 -8.78 -4.41
N ASN A 119 24.14 -8.50 -3.91
CA ASN A 119 24.37 -7.35 -3.05
C ASN A 119 24.72 -6.14 -3.92
N ILE A 120 23.80 -5.19 -4.05
CA ILE A 120 23.99 -3.91 -4.72
C ILE A 120 24.03 -2.84 -3.63
N THR A 121 25.20 -2.63 -3.06
CA THR A 121 25.42 -1.76 -1.90
C THR A 121 26.45 -0.68 -2.20
N GLY A 122 26.37 0.46 -1.50
CA GLY A 122 27.17 1.65 -1.79
C GLY A 122 26.79 2.31 -3.12
N ALA A 123 25.59 2.01 -3.63
CA ALA A 123 25.15 2.40 -4.96
C ALA A 123 24.64 3.85 -4.95
N SER A 124 25.58 4.80 -5.02
CA SER A 124 25.27 6.23 -5.00
C SER A 124 25.12 6.74 -6.43
N TYR A 125 23.95 7.30 -6.79
CA TYR A 125 23.65 7.77 -8.15
C TYR A 125 23.62 6.66 -9.22
N TRP A 126 23.35 5.43 -8.85
CA TRP A 126 23.29 4.32 -9.80
C TRP A 126 21.94 4.23 -10.50
N GLN A 127 21.98 3.89 -11.77
CA GLN A 127 20.82 3.46 -12.55
C GLN A 127 20.93 1.95 -12.77
N ILE A 128 19.99 1.18 -12.23
CA ILE A 128 19.86 -0.26 -12.43
C ILE A 128 18.74 -0.45 -13.45
N ILE A 129 19.11 -0.85 -14.66
CA ILE A 129 18.20 -0.84 -15.82
C ILE A 129 18.03 -2.28 -16.29
N GLY A 130 16.82 -2.81 -16.16
CA GLY A 130 16.39 -4.01 -16.87
C GLY A 130 15.64 -3.62 -18.13
N GLU A 131 16.06 -4.15 -19.28
CA GLU A 131 15.32 -3.98 -20.53
C GLU A 131 14.19 -5.01 -20.64
N GLY A 132 13.35 -5.08 -19.59
CA GLY A 132 12.38 -6.16 -19.39
C GLY A 132 13.03 -7.50 -19.00
N ALA A 133 14.29 -7.48 -18.53
CA ALA A 133 14.98 -8.63 -17.99
C ALA A 133 14.30 -9.15 -16.71
N THR A 134 14.52 -10.43 -16.39
CA THR A 134 14.02 -11.05 -15.16
C THR A 134 15.16 -11.70 -14.39
N LEU A 135 15.34 -11.32 -13.12
CA LEU A 135 16.11 -12.12 -12.17
C LEU A 135 15.25 -13.29 -11.69
N SER A 136 15.81 -14.50 -11.73
CA SER A 136 15.12 -15.75 -11.39
C SER A 136 15.87 -16.51 -10.30
N PRO A 137 15.63 -16.22 -9.01
CA PRO A 137 16.19 -17.01 -7.92
C PRO A 137 15.90 -18.50 -8.05
N THR A 138 16.92 -19.35 -7.83
CA THR A 138 16.79 -20.81 -7.92
C THR A 138 16.72 -21.50 -6.56
N SER A 139 16.68 -20.74 -5.48
CA SER A 139 16.50 -21.20 -4.10
C SER A 139 15.76 -20.13 -3.28
N ALA A 140 15.37 -20.47 -2.05
CA ALA A 140 14.70 -19.54 -1.14
C ALA A 140 15.68 -18.49 -0.60
N ILE A 141 15.81 -17.37 -1.32
CA ILE A 141 16.76 -16.29 -1.01
C ILE A 141 16.13 -14.91 -1.19
N THR A 142 16.80 -13.91 -0.64
CA THR A 142 16.59 -12.53 -1.10
C THR A 142 17.21 -12.38 -2.50
N ALA A 143 16.48 -11.88 -3.49
CA ALA A 143 17.04 -11.69 -4.83
C ALA A 143 18.03 -10.52 -4.84
N ILE A 144 17.63 -9.35 -4.35
CA ILE A 144 18.48 -8.16 -4.27
C ILE A 144 18.53 -7.63 -2.83
N ASN A 145 19.75 -7.47 -2.30
CA ASN A 145 20.02 -6.58 -1.18
C ASN A 145 20.47 -5.23 -1.75
N LEU A 146 19.72 -4.17 -1.48
CA LEU A 146 19.96 -2.85 -2.06
C LEU A 146 20.30 -1.82 -0.98
N GLU A 147 21.42 -1.11 -1.14
CA GLU A 147 21.85 -0.01 -0.26
C GLU A 147 22.49 1.11 -1.09
N GLY A 148 22.04 2.35 -0.90
CA GLY A 148 22.52 3.49 -1.67
C GLY A 148 21.63 4.73 -1.58
N HIS A 149 21.97 5.77 -2.32
CA HIS A 149 21.20 7.00 -2.39
C HIS A 149 21.12 7.52 -3.81
N THR A 150 20.03 8.24 -4.14
CA THR A 150 19.81 8.74 -5.51
C THR A 150 19.82 7.60 -6.54
N LEU A 151 19.20 6.47 -6.18
CA LEU A 151 19.10 5.30 -7.04
C LEU A 151 17.94 5.45 -8.00
N HIS A 152 18.10 4.86 -9.18
CA HIS A 152 17.00 4.59 -10.09
C HIS A 152 16.99 3.11 -10.45
N TYR A 153 16.00 2.36 -9.93
CA TYR A 153 15.76 0.97 -10.29
C TYR A 153 14.61 0.91 -11.29
N THR A 154 14.84 0.44 -12.50
CA THR A 154 13.82 0.41 -13.54
C THR A 154 13.86 -0.82 -14.43
N GLY A 155 12.68 -1.38 -14.75
CA GLY A 155 12.53 -2.39 -15.80
C GLY A 155 13.12 -3.79 -15.53
N LEU A 156 13.78 -4.00 -14.38
CA LEU A 156 14.31 -5.29 -13.96
C LEU A 156 13.25 -6.03 -13.14
N ASN A 157 12.67 -7.08 -13.72
CA ASN A 157 11.69 -7.92 -13.06
C ASN A 157 12.37 -8.92 -12.13
N ILE A 158 11.64 -9.41 -11.14
CA ILE A 158 12.08 -10.48 -10.25
C ILE A 158 10.99 -11.56 -10.20
N SER A 159 11.35 -12.80 -10.51
CA SER A 159 10.42 -13.93 -10.54
C SER A 159 10.96 -15.12 -9.77
N PHE A 160 10.23 -15.57 -8.75
CA PHE A 160 10.52 -16.79 -7.99
C PHE A 160 9.83 -18.02 -8.59
N GLU A 161 9.29 -17.93 -9.81
CA GLU A 161 8.54 -19.02 -10.46
C GLU A 161 9.40 -20.23 -10.87
N ALA A 162 10.72 -20.13 -10.74
CA ALA A 162 11.60 -21.30 -10.81
C ALA A 162 11.46 -22.23 -9.59
N LEU A 163 10.80 -21.77 -8.52
CA LEU A 163 10.58 -22.50 -7.28
C LEU A 163 9.22 -23.17 -7.23
N THR A 164 9.17 -24.30 -6.53
CA THR A 164 7.93 -24.99 -6.14
C THR A 164 7.38 -24.44 -4.81
N TYR A 165 6.19 -24.90 -4.42
CA TYR A 165 5.45 -24.46 -3.23
C TYR A 165 6.31 -24.50 -2.00
N ASN A 166 6.90 -25.68 -1.85
CA ASN A 166 7.59 -26.14 -0.66
C ASN A 166 8.94 -25.42 -0.54
N GLN A 167 9.32 -24.66 -1.56
CA GLN A 167 10.52 -23.83 -1.58
C GLN A 167 10.20 -22.36 -1.36
N ILE A 168 8.96 -21.90 -1.62
CA ILE A 168 8.55 -20.53 -1.28
C ILE A 168 8.32 -20.43 0.23
N ASN A 169 8.99 -19.50 0.88
CA ASN A 169 8.87 -19.17 2.30
C ASN A 169 9.38 -17.74 2.54
N GLU A 170 9.42 -17.28 3.80
CA GLU A 170 9.78 -15.92 4.19
C GLU A 170 11.19 -15.46 3.77
N ASN A 171 12.07 -16.38 3.35
CA ASN A 171 13.37 -16.02 2.78
C ASN A 171 13.27 -15.51 1.33
N CYS A 172 12.18 -15.84 0.62
CA CYS A 172 11.92 -15.41 -0.76
C CYS A 172 11.50 -13.94 -0.80
N VAL A 173 12.50 -13.05 -0.69
CA VAL A 173 12.32 -11.59 -0.70
C VAL A 173 12.82 -11.02 -2.02
N ALA A 174 12.00 -10.28 -2.76
CA ALA A 174 12.44 -9.75 -4.06
C ALA A 174 13.50 -8.63 -3.87
N ILE A 175 13.16 -7.57 -3.14
CA ILE A 175 14.10 -6.49 -2.82
C ILE A 175 14.11 -6.26 -1.32
N TRP A 176 15.27 -6.36 -0.70
CA TRP A 176 15.47 -5.98 0.69
C TRP A 176 16.35 -4.73 0.74
N LEU A 177 15.76 -3.64 1.21
CA LEU A 177 16.43 -2.36 1.42
C LEU A 177 17.31 -2.52 2.67
N HIS A 178 18.63 -2.33 2.52
CA HIS A 178 19.66 -2.43 3.56
C HIS A 178 19.62 -3.75 4.39
N LYS A 179 19.50 -4.90 3.73
CA LYS A 179 19.57 -6.21 4.40
C LYS A 179 20.90 -6.33 5.15
N ASN A 180 20.82 -6.82 6.39
CA ASN A 180 21.95 -6.99 7.32
C ASN A 180 22.68 -5.69 7.69
N GLY A 181 22.12 -4.53 7.38
CA GLY A 181 22.66 -3.29 7.92
C GLY A 181 22.55 -3.28 9.45
N THR A 182 23.42 -2.52 10.09
CA THR A 182 23.60 -2.52 11.55
C THR A 182 23.60 -1.11 12.14
N THR A 183 23.59 -0.09 11.28
CA THR A 183 23.72 1.31 11.68
C THR A 183 22.79 2.20 10.87
N ALA A 184 22.58 3.43 11.36
CA ALA A 184 21.84 4.46 10.62
C ALA A 184 22.50 4.85 9.29
N ASN A 185 23.77 4.49 9.04
CA ASN A 185 24.45 4.77 7.78
C ASN A 185 24.08 3.78 6.67
N ASN A 186 23.51 2.63 7.02
CA ASN A 186 22.93 1.73 6.05
C ASN A 186 21.60 2.33 5.59
N GLN A 187 21.58 2.90 4.40
CA GLN A 187 20.42 3.66 3.94
C GLN A 187 20.00 3.29 2.53
N VAL A 188 18.71 3.43 2.27
CA VAL A 188 18.17 3.61 0.92
C VAL A 188 17.37 4.89 0.90
N ASN A 189 17.83 5.89 0.16
CA ASN A 189 17.16 7.18 0.17
C ASN A 189 17.16 7.94 -1.16
N ASN A 190 16.30 8.95 -1.28
CA ASN A 190 16.20 9.80 -2.47
C ASN A 190 16.09 8.99 -3.77
N SER A 191 15.33 7.89 -3.77
CA SER A 191 15.43 6.85 -4.79
C SER A 191 14.09 6.54 -5.44
N ILE A 192 14.14 6.18 -6.73
CA ILE A 192 12.98 5.84 -7.56
C ILE A 192 13.04 4.36 -7.95
N PHE A 193 11.91 3.68 -7.84
CA PHE A 193 11.70 2.30 -8.25
C PHE A 193 10.51 2.26 -9.21
N GLU A 194 10.72 1.92 -10.48
CA GLU A 194 9.64 2.02 -11.46
C GLU A 194 9.63 0.98 -12.60
N TYR A 195 8.43 0.66 -13.08
CA TYR A 195 8.21 -0.15 -14.30
C TYR A 195 8.74 -1.58 -14.25
N PHE A 196 8.51 -2.32 -13.16
CA PHE A 196 8.88 -3.72 -13.07
C PHE A 196 7.83 -4.56 -12.35
N ALA A 197 7.94 -5.89 -12.50
CA ALA A 197 7.09 -6.87 -11.86
C ALA A 197 7.88 -7.70 -10.84
N ILE A 198 7.22 -8.01 -9.72
CA ILE A 198 7.65 -9.01 -8.74
C ILE A 198 6.63 -10.14 -8.78
N ILE A 199 7.07 -11.35 -9.11
CA ILE A 199 6.21 -12.51 -9.29
C ILE A 199 6.68 -13.67 -8.42
N GLY A 200 5.76 -14.23 -7.65
CA GLY A 200 5.94 -15.41 -6.81
C GLY A 200 6.84 -15.23 -5.59
N ALA A 201 7.24 -14.00 -5.28
CA ALA A 201 7.95 -13.71 -4.04
C ALA A 201 7.03 -13.90 -2.84
N HIS A 202 7.59 -14.32 -1.71
CA HIS A 202 6.88 -14.24 -0.44
C HIS A 202 6.79 -12.80 0.05
N THR A 203 7.90 -12.07 -0.04
CA THR A 203 7.92 -10.64 0.27
C THR A 203 8.38 -9.85 -0.93
N GLY A 204 7.61 -8.86 -1.36
CA GLY A 204 7.99 -7.99 -2.47
C GLY A 204 9.15 -7.07 -2.10
N ILE A 205 8.85 -5.95 -1.43
CA ILE A 205 9.85 -4.98 -1.01
C ILE A 205 9.88 -4.92 0.51
N LYS A 206 11.06 -5.14 1.09
CA LYS A 206 11.26 -5.28 2.53
C LYS A 206 12.25 -4.25 3.08
N SER A 207 11.92 -3.69 4.23
CA SER A 207 12.81 -3.02 5.16
C SER A 207 12.41 -3.40 6.57
N VAL A 208 13.38 -3.66 7.44
CA VAL A 208 13.10 -3.98 8.85
C VAL A 208 13.72 -2.92 9.75
N PRO A 209 13.08 -2.60 10.90
CA PRO A 209 13.63 -1.61 11.80
C PRO A 209 14.98 -2.10 12.36
N ASN A 210 15.81 -1.17 12.79
CA ASN A 210 17.14 -1.39 13.35
C ASN A 210 18.21 -1.95 12.39
N THR A 211 17.90 -2.09 11.09
CA THR A 211 18.90 -2.47 10.09
C THR A 211 19.35 -1.31 9.19
N GLY A 212 18.67 -0.18 9.24
CA GLY A 212 18.98 0.96 8.40
C GLY A 212 17.84 1.98 8.38
N LEU A 213 17.99 2.97 7.51
CA LEU A 213 16.99 4.01 7.26
C LEU A 213 16.54 4.01 5.80
N VAL A 214 15.23 4.11 5.59
CA VAL A 214 14.61 4.34 4.28
C VAL A 214 13.86 5.67 4.29
N TRP A 215 14.13 6.56 3.33
CA TRP A 215 13.45 7.87 3.26
C TRP A 215 13.54 8.48 1.86
N GLN A 216 12.58 9.33 1.49
CA GLN A 216 12.44 9.92 0.15
C GLN A 216 12.42 8.84 -0.92
N LEU A 217 11.51 7.87 -0.77
CA LEU A 217 11.34 6.78 -1.72
C LEU A 217 10.09 6.97 -2.57
N ASP A 218 10.20 6.74 -3.86
CA ASP A 218 9.11 6.84 -4.82
C ASP A 218 9.00 5.55 -5.63
N PHE A 219 7.94 4.78 -5.36
CA PHE A 219 7.61 3.51 -6.01
C PHE A 219 6.50 3.76 -7.04
N LYS A 220 6.73 3.38 -8.31
CA LYS A 220 5.82 3.70 -9.42
C LYS A 220 5.58 2.52 -10.33
N SER A 221 4.32 2.24 -10.64
CA SER A 221 3.98 1.26 -11.69
C SER A 221 4.65 -0.10 -11.47
N ILE A 222 4.55 -0.62 -10.23
CA ILE A 222 5.09 -1.92 -9.84
C ILE A 222 3.94 -2.91 -9.70
N PHE A 223 4.06 -4.03 -10.41
CA PHE A 223 3.11 -5.14 -10.31
C PHE A 223 3.64 -6.19 -9.32
N PHE A 224 2.81 -6.62 -8.37
CA PHE A 224 3.14 -7.69 -7.43
C PHE A 224 2.15 -8.84 -7.58
N ASP A 225 2.67 -10.06 -7.76
CA ASP A 225 1.97 -11.32 -7.56
C ASP A 225 2.67 -12.09 -6.43
N ILE A 226 2.06 -12.13 -5.24
CA ILE A 226 2.70 -12.57 -3.99
C ILE A 226 2.23 -13.98 -3.59
N TYR A 227 3.18 -14.86 -3.24
CA TYR A 227 2.93 -16.24 -2.83
C TYR A 227 3.42 -16.50 -1.40
N GLU A 228 2.54 -16.92 -0.49
CA GLU A 228 2.91 -17.27 0.89
C GLU A 228 3.75 -18.56 0.99
N GLY A 229 3.66 -19.45 -0.01
CA GLY A 229 4.36 -20.72 0.01
C GLY A 229 4.01 -21.56 1.24
N VAL A 230 5.01 -22.22 1.83
CA VAL A 230 4.87 -23.02 3.05
C VAL A 230 5.09 -22.23 4.35
N SER A 231 5.11 -20.88 4.29
CA SER A 231 5.32 -20.07 5.49
C SER A 231 4.08 -20.03 6.38
N ASP A 232 4.32 -19.95 7.69
CA ASP A 232 3.29 -19.64 8.70
C ASP A 232 3.00 -18.14 8.80
N ILE A 233 3.75 -17.31 8.06
CA ILE A 233 3.59 -15.85 8.00
C ILE A 233 2.96 -15.50 6.65
N GLN A 234 2.18 -14.43 6.61
CA GLN A 234 1.57 -13.96 5.38
C GLN A 234 2.63 -13.46 4.38
N GLY A 235 2.47 -13.82 3.12
CA GLY A 235 3.17 -13.14 2.04
C GLY A 235 2.81 -11.65 2.03
N ILE A 236 3.70 -10.76 1.61
CA ILE A 236 3.44 -9.31 1.66
C ILE A 236 4.06 -8.56 0.47
N GLY A 237 3.31 -7.62 -0.12
CA GLY A 237 3.82 -6.78 -1.21
C GLY A 237 4.85 -5.75 -0.73
N PHE A 238 4.43 -4.82 0.12
CA PHE A 238 5.33 -3.87 0.78
C PHE A 238 5.37 -4.12 2.28
N ASP A 239 6.56 -4.45 2.81
CA ASP A 239 6.85 -4.51 4.24
C ASP A 239 7.97 -3.52 4.56
N ILE A 240 7.61 -2.25 4.70
CA ILE A 240 8.56 -1.16 4.89
C ILE A 240 8.44 -0.65 6.33
N ALA A 241 9.40 -1.02 7.17
CA ALA A 241 9.59 -0.41 8.47
C ALA A 241 10.95 0.29 8.50
N SER A 242 10.94 1.58 8.81
CA SER A 242 12.16 2.38 8.87
C SER A 242 12.57 2.70 10.31
N GLY A 243 13.85 3.00 10.53
CA GLY A 243 14.31 3.55 11.80
C GLY A 243 14.68 2.53 12.86
N PHE A 244 15.20 3.03 13.98
CA PHE A 244 15.55 2.25 15.17
C PHE A 244 14.41 2.29 16.20
N ASN A 245 13.19 1.95 15.77
CA ASN A 245 11.96 2.18 16.54
C ASN A 245 11.78 3.67 16.95
N GLN A 246 12.30 4.59 16.14
CA GLN A 246 12.21 6.04 16.34
C GLN A 246 11.76 6.68 15.03
N GLY A 247 10.92 7.71 15.11
CA GLY A 247 10.61 8.56 13.95
C GLY A 247 11.88 9.18 13.38
N GLY A 248 11.92 9.40 12.06
CA GLY A 248 13.11 9.96 11.39
C GLY A 248 13.19 9.72 9.88
N SER A 249 12.25 8.95 9.33
CA SER A 249 12.16 8.73 7.89
C SER A 249 11.12 9.64 7.27
N THR A 250 11.47 10.29 6.16
CA THR A 250 10.58 11.22 5.47
C THR A 250 10.07 10.63 4.17
N THR A 251 8.78 10.83 3.89
CA THR A 251 8.11 10.58 2.59
C THR A 251 8.38 9.23 1.92
N ILE A 252 7.40 8.35 2.01
CA ILE A 252 7.25 7.18 1.14
C ILE A 252 6.08 7.44 0.20
N ARG A 253 6.32 7.42 -1.11
CA ARG A 253 5.28 7.51 -2.13
C ARG A 253 5.19 6.19 -2.88
N ILE A 254 3.97 5.70 -3.02
CA ILE A 254 3.62 4.51 -3.78
C ILE A 254 2.52 4.94 -4.75
N SER A 255 2.76 4.74 -6.05
CA SER A 255 1.82 5.15 -7.08
C SER A 255 1.68 4.12 -8.19
N LYS A 256 0.44 3.85 -8.63
CA LYS A 256 0.16 2.86 -9.68
C LYS A 256 0.73 1.47 -9.38
N CYS A 257 0.81 1.11 -8.10
CA CYS A 257 1.26 -0.22 -7.70
C CYS A 257 0.05 -1.12 -7.47
N SER A 258 0.06 -2.32 -8.02
CA SER A 258 -1.02 -3.30 -7.87
C SER A 258 -0.49 -4.51 -7.13
N ILE A 259 -1.11 -4.86 -6.01
CA ILE A 259 -0.79 -6.07 -5.27
C ILE A 259 -1.90 -7.06 -5.46
N GLN A 260 -1.55 -8.22 -6.00
CA GLN A 260 -2.50 -9.26 -6.31
C GLN A 260 -1.95 -10.61 -5.86
N SER A 261 -2.83 -11.58 -5.75
CA SER A 261 -2.45 -12.98 -5.80
C SER A 261 -3.44 -13.69 -6.70
N PHE A 262 -2.96 -14.17 -7.85
CA PHE A 262 -3.79 -15.00 -8.71
C PHE A 262 -3.98 -16.37 -8.07
N ILE A 263 -5.11 -16.54 -7.37
CA ILE A 263 -5.47 -17.77 -6.64
C ILE A 263 -5.52 -19.01 -7.55
N VAL A 264 -5.58 -18.87 -8.88
CA VAL A 264 -5.96 -19.98 -9.77
C VAL A 264 -5.34 -20.06 -11.18
N ASN A 265 -4.50 -19.12 -11.63
CA ASN A 265 -4.09 -19.13 -13.05
C ASN A 265 -2.94 -20.05 -13.42
N ARG A 266 -2.39 -20.81 -12.47
CA ARG A 266 -1.46 -21.89 -12.78
C ARG A 266 -1.92 -23.12 -12.06
N LEU A 267 -2.47 -24.06 -12.81
CA LEU A 267 -2.73 -25.40 -12.33
C LEU A 267 -1.47 -26.24 -12.55
N ASP A 268 -1.16 -27.13 -11.61
CA ASP A 268 -0.13 -28.12 -11.84
C ASP A 268 -0.57 -29.04 -12.98
N LYS A 269 0.32 -29.92 -13.42
CA LYS A 269 0.00 -30.93 -14.44
C LYS A 269 -1.22 -31.81 -14.11
N ASN A 270 -1.72 -31.76 -12.87
CA ASN A 270 -2.86 -32.51 -12.36
C ASN A 270 -4.12 -31.63 -12.17
N GLY A 271 -4.09 -30.36 -12.57
CA GLY A 271 -5.25 -29.47 -12.42
C GLY A 271 -5.41 -28.85 -11.02
N ASN A 272 -4.43 -29.00 -10.11
CA ASN A 272 -4.48 -28.37 -8.79
C ASN A 272 -3.92 -26.94 -8.87
N PRO A 273 -4.52 -25.95 -8.19
CA PRO A 273 -3.89 -24.64 -8.04
C PRO A 273 -2.45 -24.81 -7.57
N ILE A 274 -1.53 -24.16 -8.28
CA ILE A 274 -0.13 -24.18 -7.93
C ILE A 274 -0.01 -23.45 -6.59
N TYR A 275 -0.36 -22.16 -6.41
CA TYR A 275 -0.43 -21.45 -5.09
C TYR A 275 -1.59 -20.44 -5.06
N PRO A 276 -2.21 -20.02 -3.91
CA PRO A 276 -1.88 -20.16 -2.46
C PRO A 276 -2.83 -21.09 -1.61
N LYS A 277 -2.37 -21.52 -0.40
CA LYS A 277 -3.04 -22.45 0.57
C LYS A 277 -2.77 -22.17 2.09
N GLY A 278 -2.08 -21.08 2.43
CA GLY A 278 -1.57 -20.68 3.75
C GLY A 278 -2.37 -19.55 4.42
N VAL A 279 -1.73 -18.79 5.31
CA VAL A 279 -2.38 -17.80 6.20
C VAL A 279 -2.87 -16.52 5.50
N GLY A 280 -2.74 -16.42 4.17
CA GLY A 280 -3.13 -15.28 3.34
C GLY A 280 -1.94 -14.37 2.97
N TYR A 281 -2.23 -13.25 2.31
CA TYR A 281 -1.22 -12.25 1.95
C TYR A 281 -1.65 -10.83 2.32
N ARG A 282 -0.66 -9.96 2.55
CA ARG A 282 -0.81 -8.55 2.90
C ARG A 282 -0.43 -7.62 1.76
N GLY A 283 -1.11 -6.48 1.70
CA GLY A 283 -0.79 -5.41 0.77
C GLY A 283 0.38 -4.58 1.26
N TYR A 284 0.07 -3.63 2.15
CA TYR A 284 0.96 -2.54 2.50
C TYR A 284 1.16 -2.48 4.01
N ARG A 285 2.36 -2.80 4.49
CA ARG A 285 2.79 -2.51 5.86
C ARG A 285 3.84 -1.41 5.83
N ILE A 286 3.53 -0.23 6.34
CA ILE A 286 4.42 0.93 6.30
C ILE A 286 4.50 1.58 7.68
N TYR A 287 5.65 1.47 8.32
CA TYR A 287 5.85 1.88 9.71
C TYR A 287 6.97 2.92 9.83
N TYR A 288 6.78 3.88 10.73
CA TYR A 288 7.76 4.89 11.16
C TYR A 288 8.20 5.89 10.08
N SER A 289 7.28 6.25 9.17
CA SER A 289 7.49 7.34 8.21
C SER A 289 6.72 8.61 8.62
N SER A 290 7.28 9.80 8.34
CA SER A 290 6.58 11.07 8.58
C SER A 290 5.40 11.26 7.61
N ASP A 291 5.56 10.84 6.36
CA ASP A 291 4.56 11.06 5.32
C ASP A 291 4.50 9.82 4.44
N VAL A 292 3.29 9.33 4.20
CA VAL A 292 3.03 8.18 3.33
C VAL A 292 1.94 8.54 2.35
N TYR A 293 2.20 8.34 1.06
CA TYR A 293 1.26 8.58 -0.03
C TYR A 293 1.03 7.28 -0.78
N ILE A 294 -0.22 6.83 -0.87
CA ILE A 294 -0.64 5.72 -1.72
C ILE A 294 -1.63 6.27 -2.75
N VAL A 295 -1.24 6.24 -4.02
CA VAL A 295 -1.96 6.94 -5.10
C VAL A 295 -2.22 5.99 -6.27
N ASP A 296 -3.42 6.00 -6.84
CA ASP A 296 -3.79 5.19 -8.03
C ASP A 296 -3.39 3.71 -7.91
N SER A 297 -3.42 3.13 -6.72
CA SER A 297 -2.87 1.80 -6.41
C SER A 297 -3.98 0.81 -6.06
N SER A 298 -3.67 -0.49 -6.08
CA SER A 298 -4.68 -1.51 -5.83
C SER A 298 -4.25 -2.66 -4.94
N TYR A 299 -5.26 -3.37 -4.43
CA TYR A 299 -5.14 -4.66 -3.76
C TYR A 299 -6.30 -5.55 -4.23
N ASP A 300 -6.01 -6.52 -5.09
CA ASP A 300 -7.06 -7.23 -5.82
C ASP A 300 -7.01 -8.73 -5.56
N GLY A 301 -8.18 -9.32 -5.31
CA GLY A 301 -8.40 -10.75 -5.40
C GLY A 301 -8.62 -11.21 -6.84
N TYR A 302 -9.08 -12.46 -6.99
CA TYR A 302 -9.40 -13.01 -8.31
C TYR A 302 -10.90 -13.17 -8.50
N LEU A 303 -11.40 -12.82 -9.70
CA LEU A 303 -12.81 -12.93 -10.06
C LEU A 303 -13.32 -14.37 -9.85
N GLY A 304 -14.27 -14.54 -8.92
CA GLY A 304 -14.89 -15.82 -8.57
C GLY A 304 -14.30 -16.53 -7.34
N THR A 305 -13.13 -16.12 -6.83
CA THR A 305 -12.57 -16.57 -5.55
C THR A 305 -12.05 -15.39 -4.76
N THR A 306 -12.80 -14.99 -3.73
CA THR A 306 -12.43 -13.84 -2.90
C THR A 306 -11.26 -14.15 -1.98
N ILE A 307 -10.38 -13.17 -1.73
CA ILE A 307 -9.40 -13.24 -0.64
C ILE A 307 -10.15 -13.20 0.70
N GLN A 308 -9.87 -14.13 1.60
CA GLN A 308 -10.34 -14.04 2.99
C GLN A 308 -9.45 -13.04 3.75
N LEU A 309 -10.04 -11.92 4.16
CA LEU A 309 -9.40 -10.93 5.02
C LEU A 309 -9.73 -11.30 6.47
N ASN A 310 -8.86 -12.11 7.06
CA ASN A 310 -9.01 -12.68 8.39
C ASN A 310 -7.89 -12.25 9.35
N GLN A 311 -6.99 -11.38 8.91
CA GLN A 311 -5.94 -10.78 9.73
C GLN A 311 -6.03 -9.26 9.79
N ASN A 312 -5.67 -8.69 10.94
CA ASN A 312 -5.68 -7.25 11.13
C ASN A 312 -4.68 -6.55 10.21
N GLY A 313 -5.08 -5.43 9.59
CA GLY A 313 -4.22 -4.65 8.70
C GLY A 313 -3.77 -5.40 7.45
N GLN A 314 -4.55 -6.39 6.99
CA GLN A 314 -4.15 -7.23 5.87
C GLN A 314 -4.05 -6.47 4.54
N ILE A 315 -4.96 -5.52 4.26
CA ILE A 315 -4.82 -4.68 3.06
C ILE A 315 -3.78 -3.60 3.32
N MET A 316 -3.95 -2.85 4.41
CA MET A 316 -3.00 -1.82 4.84
C MET A 316 -2.83 -1.85 6.35
N ASP A 317 -1.58 -1.76 6.81
CA ASP A 317 -1.19 -1.54 8.20
C ASP A 317 -0.17 -0.40 8.25
N ILE A 318 -0.65 0.80 8.55
CA ILE A 318 0.10 2.04 8.40
C ILE A 318 0.33 2.66 9.77
N PHE A 319 1.60 2.91 10.10
CA PHE A 319 1.98 3.79 11.20
C PHE A 319 2.85 4.93 10.68
N SER A 320 2.27 6.12 10.61
CA SER A 320 2.93 7.31 10.07
C SER A 320 2.46 8.59 10.75
N LYS A 321 3.21 9.69 10.62
CA LYS A 321 2.70 10.98 11.09
C LYS A 321 1.55 11.45 10.18
N ASN A 322 1.76 11.55 8.87
CA ASN A 322 0.74 11.89 7.89
C ASN A 322 0.54 10.74 6.89
N PHE A 323 -0.72 10.50 6.51
CA PHE A 323 -1.08 9.48 5.55
C PHE A 323 -2.09 9.99 4.52
N HIS A 324 -1.84 9.68 3.25
CA HIS A 324 -2.65 10.12 2.13
C HIS A 324 -3.01 8.94 1.22
N ILE A 325 -4.30 8.75 0.96
CA ILE A 325 -4.82 7.87 -0.08
C ILE A 325 -5.58 8.71 -1.13
N ASP A 326 -5.23 8.54 -2.39
CA ASP A 326 -5.98 9.11 -3.52
C ASP A 326 -6.05 8.11 -4.67
N GLY A 327 -7.22 7.54 -4.93
CA GLY A 327 -7.39 6.55 -6.01
C GLY A 327 -6.92 5.16 -5.59
N PHE A 328 -7.53 4.56 -4.57
CA PHE A 328 -7.20 3.20 -4.17
C PHE A 328 -8.33 2.23 -4.49
N HIS A 329 -8.02 1.17 -5.23
CA HIS A 329 -9.00 0.17 -5.63
C HIS A 329 -8.73 -1.16 -4.93
N CYS A 330 -9.78 -1.81 -4.43
CA CYS A 330 -9.71 -3.22 -4.12
C CYS A 330 -10.97 -3.97 -4.53
N GLU A 331 -10.80 -5.23 -4.93
CA GLU A 331 -11.88 -6.07 -5.45
C GLU A 331 -11.76 -7.53 -5.04
N ALA A 332 -12.88 -8.26 -5.07
CA ALA A 332 -12.95 -9.69 -4.78
C ALA A 332 -12.42 -10.05 -3.37
N LEU A 333 -12.99 -9.44 -2.33
CA LEU A 333 -12.55 -9.58 -0.94
C LEU A 333 -13.68 -10.09 -0.04
N THR A 334 -13.39 -10.97 0.92
CA THR A 334 -14.32 -11.32 1.99
C THR A 334 -13.72 -10.88 3.32
N ASN A 335 -14.28 -9.83 3.92
CA ASN A 335 -13.90 -9.35 5.24
C ASN A 335 -14.56 -10.17 6.34
N THR A 336 -13.77 -10.90 7.12
CA THR A 336 -14.24 -11.69 8.28
C THR A 336 -13.85 -11.06 9.62
N LEU A 337 -13.26 -9.86 9.61
CA LEU A 337 -12.75 -9.21 10.82
C LEU A 337 -13.87 -8.51 11.57
N ASN A 338 -13.99 -8.85 12.85
CA ASN A 338 -14.95 -8.22 13.74
C ASN A 338 -14.36 -6.93 14.33
N ALA A 339 -14.88 -5.79 13.89
CA ALA A 339 -14.52 -4.47 14.39
C ALA A 339 -14.76 -4.33 15.89
N ASN A 340 -15.71 -5.07 16.50
CA ASN A 340 -15.88 -5.09 17.97
C ASN A 340 -14.58 -5.46 18.72
N ASN A 341 -13.70 -6.22 18.06
CA ASN A 341 -12.40 -6.64 18.58
C ASN A 341 -11.24 -5.74 18.10
N VAL A 342 -11.53 -4.57 17.55
CA VAL A 342 -10.53 -3.60 17.07
C VAL A 342 -9.68 -4.16 15.92
N LEU A 343 -10.37 -4.84 14.99
CA LEU A 343 -9.77 -5.44 13.80
C LEU A 343 -10.42 -4.88 12.54
N ALA A 344 -9.61 -4.54 11.54
CA ALA A 344 -10.08 -4.21 10.20
C ALA A 344 -9.00 -4.47 9.14
N PRO A 345 -9.39 -4.62 7.86
CA PRO A 345 -8.43 -4.82 6.77
C PRO A 345 -7.52 -3.60 6.50
N PHE A 346 -8.07 -2.39 6.65
CA PHE A 346 -7.30 -1.15 6.62
C PHE A 346 -7.11 -0.66 8.06
N ARG A 347 -5.88 -0.72 8.53
CA ARG A 347 -5.46 -0.31 9.86
C ARG A 347 -4.55 0.89 9.73
N ILE A 348 -5.01 2.04 10.22
CA ILE A 348 -4.32 3.32 10.00
C ILE A 348 -4.10 3.98 11.36
N ASN A 349 -2.84 4.07 11.76
CA ASN A 349 -2.39 4.77 12.95
C ASN A 349 -1.63 6.03 12.54
N SER A 350 -2.21 7.19 12.85
CA SER A 350 -1.64 8.49 12.48
C SER A 350 -1.74 9.53 13.59
N THR A 351 -0.64 10.27 13.77
CA THR A 351 -0.53 11.36 14.77
C THR A 351 -0.70 12.76 14.17
N GLY A 352 -0.77 12.88 12.84
CA GLY A 352 -0.84 14.11 12.07
C GLY A 352 -2.12 14.20 11.22
N PHE A 353 -2.00 14.25 9.90
CA PHE A 353 -3.16 14.33 9.00
C PHE A 353 -3.38 13.01 8.25
N VAL A 354 -4.64 12.59 8.17
CA VAL A 354 -5.08 11.51 7.29
C VAL A 354 -6.01 12.11 6.24
N ASP A 355 -5.68 11.97 4.96
CA ASP A 355 -6.54 12.37 3.84
C ASP A 355 -6.82 11.17 2.96
N ILE A 356 -8.09 10.75 2.86
CA ILE A 356 -8.50 9.59 2.09
C ILE A 356 -9.58 10.00 1.11
N LYS A 357 -9.35 9.75 -0.17
CA LYS A 357 -10.32 10.04 -1.23
C LYS A 357 -10.16 9.06 -2.40
N ASN A 358 -11.20 8.99 -3.21
CA ASN A 358 -11.30 8.16 -4.40
C ASN A 358 -11.00 6.68 -4.12
N VAL A 359 -11.52 6.16 -3.00
CA VAL A 359 -11.40 4.74 -2.66
C VAL A 359 -12.56 3.96 -3.29
N VAL A 360 -12.26 2.81 -3.89
CA VAL A 360 -13.24 1.88 -4.46
C VAL A 360 -13.08 0.53 -3.77
N ILE A 361 -14.17 -0.02 -3.24
CA ILE A 361 -14.25 -1.41 -2.81
C ILE A 361 -15.35 -2.07 -3.66
N LEU A 362 -14.96 -3.07 -4.46
CA LEU A 362 -15.79 -3.74 -5.47
C LEU A 362 -15.96 -5.24 -5.15
N ASP A 363 -17.10 -5.83 -5.50
CA ASP A 363 -17.35 -7.28 -5.51
C ASP A 363 -16.87 -7.98 -4.23
N SER A 364 -17.23 -7.40 -3.08
CA SER A 364 -16.70 -7.79 -1.79
C SER A 364 -17.79 -8.16 -0.79
N LEU A 365 -17.44 -8.96 0.21
CA LEU A 365 -18.35 -9.46 1.24
C LEU A 365 -17.90 -9.05 2.64
N MET A 366 -18.85 -8.97 3.55
CA MET A 366 -18.63 -8.79 4.98
C MET A 366 -19.34 -9.89 5.77
N ASN A 367 -18.56 -10.75 6.43
CA ASN A 367 -19.00 -11.97 7.10
C ASN A 367 -18.28 -12.14 8.46
N CYS A 368 -18.59 -11.29 9.42
CA CYS A 368 -17.83 -11.14 10.67
C CYS A 368 -18.39 -11.96 11.84
N GLY A 369 -19.33 -12.87 11.59
CA GLY A 369 -19.95 -13.73 12.61
C GLY A 369 -21.39 -13.37 12.96
N GLY A 370 -22.08 -12.67 12.07
CA GLY A 370 -23.51 -12.42 12.13
C GLY A 370 -23.97 -11.16 12.88
N PRO A 371 -25.24 -11.07 13.29
CA PRO A 371 -25.89 -9.80 13.64
C PRO A 371 -25.36 -9.13 14.92
N THR A 372 -24.58 -9.83 15.74
CA THR A 372 -23.92 -9.29 16.95
C THR A 372 -22.49 -8.84 16.69
N ALA A 373 -21.92 -9.19 15.54
CA ALA A 373 -20.64 -8.66 15.09
C ALA A 373 -20.83 -7.26 14.47
N ALA A 374 -19.75 -6.50 14.36
CA ALA A 374 -19.71 -5.29 13.56
C ALA A 374 -18.57 -5.46 12.58
N GLY A 375 -18.83 -5.44 11.28
CA GLY A 375 -17.74 -5.48 10.30
C GLY A 375 -17.42 -4.07 9.83
N ALA A 376 -16.13 -3.74 9.72
CA ALA A 376 -15.65 -2.45 9.22
C ALA A 376 -14.46 -2.65 8.28
N TRP A 377 -14.32 -1.75 7.29
CA TRP A 377 -13.20 -1.77 6.35
C TRP A 377 -12.00 -0.97 6.87
N PHE A 378 -12.26 0.22 7.41
CA PHE A 378 -11.23 1.11 7.94
C PHE A 378 -11.28 1.16 9.45
N LEU A 379 -10.13 1.02 10.09
CA LEU A 379 -9.91 1.26 11.50
C LEU A 379 -8.85 2.33 11.68
N PHE A 380 -9.25 3.44 12.29
CA PHE A 380 -8.37 4.56 12.59
C PHE A 380 -7.95 4.57 14.06
N PHE A 381 -6.66 4.82 14.28
CA PHE A 381 -6.02 5.07 15.55
C PHE A 381 -5.28 6.41 15.54
N GLY A 382 -4.97 6.89 16.73
CA GLY A 382 -4.14 8.07 16.95
C GLY A 382 -4.95 9.34 17.15
N SER A 383 -4.27 10.47 17.08
CA SER A 383 -4.83 11.79 17.40
C SER A 383 -4.90 12.75 16.23
N GLY A 384 -4.64 12.24 15.03
CA GLY A 384 -4.65 13.03 13.82
C GLY A 384 -6.04 13.52 13.41
N VAL A 385 -6.05 14.45 12.45
CA VAL A 385 -7.27 14.89 11.75
C VAL A 385 -7.51 13.96 10.57
N VAL A 386 -8.66 13.25 10.57
CA VAL A 386 -9.05 12.36 9.49
C VAL A 386 -10.04 13.07 8.57
N ASN A 387 -9.62 13.35 7.34
CA ASN A 387 -10.47 13.83 6.26
C ASN A 387 -10.80 12.64 5.35
N PHE A 388 -12.08 12.27 5.31
CA PHE A 388 -12.55 11.19 4.46
C PHE A 388 -13.45 11.77 3.36
N GLY A 389 -12.85 11.93 2.18
CA GLY A 389 -13.42 12.50 0.97
C GLY A 389 -14.40 11.55 0.29
N THR A 390 -14.04 11.06 -0.89
CA THR A 390 -14.89 10.23 -1.75
C THR A 390 -14.62 8.74 -1.56
N TYR A 391 -15.70 7.95 -1.53
CA TYR A 391 -15.66 6.50 -1.52
C TYR A 391 -16.80 5.93 -2.36
N ASN A 392 -16.52 4.86 -3.10
CA ASN A 392 -17.51 4.11 -3.85
C ASN A 392 -17.58 2.66 -3.33
N ASN A 393 -18.76 2.29 -2.85
CA ASN A 393 -19.13 0.91 -2.56
C ASN A 393 -19.89 0.37 -3.77
N ASN A 394 -19.23 -0.46 -4.58
CA ASN A 394 -19.91 -1.16 -5.65
C ASN A 394 -20.05 -2.64 -5.24
N GLN A 395 -21.23 -2.99 -4.71
CA GLN A 395 -21.61 -4.38 -4.38
C GLN A 395 -20.96 -5.00 -3.12
N ILE A 396 -20.64 -4.22 -2.07
CA ILE A 396 -20.40 -4.84 -0.75
C ILE A 396 -21.70 -5.45 -0.23
N ASN A 397 -21.68 -6.77 -0.04
CA ASN A 397 -22.80 -7.54 0.51
C ASN A 397 -22.43 -8.20 1.84
N THR A 398 -23.43 -8.73 2.54
CA THR A 398 -23.22 -9.62 3.70
C THR A 398 -24.04 -10.89 3.49
N THR A 399 -23.50 -12.03 3.93
CA THR A 399 -24.20 -13.33 3.83
C THR A 399 -24.60 -13.90 5.19
N ASP A 400 -24.05 -13.37 6.28
CA ASP A 400 -24.32 -13.82 7.66
C ASP A 400 -25.15 -12.81 8.48
N ASN A 401 -25.65 -11.73 7.85
CA ASN A 401 -26.33 -10.60 8.47
C ASN A 401 -25.42 -9.72 9.35
N THR A 402 -24.11 -9.71 9.10
CA THR A 402 -23.20 -8.73 9.71
C THR A 402 -23.58 -7.31 9.29
N PRO A 403 -23.71 -6.36 10.24
CA PRO A 403 -23.81 -4.94 9.95
C PRO A 403 -22.59 -4.41 9.19
N ILE A 404 -22.84 -3.73 8.06
CA ILE A 404 -21.80 -3.20 7.18
C ILE A 404 -21.44 -1.76 7.55
N TYR A 405 -20.27 -1.57 8.14
CA TYR A 405 -19.68 -0.25 8.36
C TYR A 405 -18.51 -0.02 7.41
N ILE A 406 -18.32 1.24 6.99
CA ILE A 406 -17.13 1.64 6.22
C ILE A 406 -16.00 1.97 7.17
N ILE A 407 -16.30 2.71 8.23
CA ILE A 407 -15.28 3.22 9.14
C ILE A 407 -15.60 2.81 10.57
N THR A 408 -14.58 2.37 11.29
CA THR A 408 -14.57 2.24 12.74
C THR A 408 -13.47 3.09 13.37
N PHE A 409 -13.76 3.66 14.53
CA PHE A 409 -12.79 4.44 15.31
C PHE A 409 -12.53 3.75 16.63
N SER A 410 -11.25 3.64 17.01
CA SER A 410 -10.83 3.08 18.29
C SER A 410 -9.90 4.04 19.03
N ASN A 411 -10.21 4.27 20.31
CA ASN A 411 -9.35 5.04 21.22
C ASN A 411 -8.41 4.13 22.03
N LEU A 412 -8.40 2.82 21.73
CA LEU A 412 -7.47 1.89 22.35
C LEU A 412 -6.08 2.15 21.78
N LEU A 413 -5.15 2.39 22.70
CA LEU A 413 -3.74 2.63 22.41
C LEU A 413 -3.16 1.41 21.69
N ASP A 414 -2.71 1.59 20.45
CA ASP A 414 -1.83 0.62 19.80
C ASP A 414 -0.41 0.83 20.33
N GLY A 415 -0.10 0.26 21.50
CA GLY A 415 1.26 0.01 22.01
C GLY A 415 2.21 1.19 22.28
N ASP A 416 2.20 2.27 21.50
CA ASP A 416 3.41 3.07 21.24
C ASP A 416 3.23 4.61 21.28
N ASP A 417 2.04 5.17 21.56
CA ASP A 417 1.94 6.62 21.85
C ASP A 417 0.87 6.95 22.91
N VAL A 418 1.31 7.52 24.03
CA VAL A 418 0.62 7.55 25.34
C VAL A 418 -0.10 8.86 25.62
N THR A 419 -0.57 9.59 24.61
CA THR A 419 -1.32 10.83 24.85
C THR A 419 -2.80 10.69 24.50
N ASN A 420 -3.67 10.86 25.51
CA ASN A 420 -5.14 10.94 25.50
C ASN A 420 -5.69 12.01 24.52
N LYS A 421 -5.29 11.99 23.26
CA LYS A 421 -5.61 13.00 22.27
C LYS A 421 -6.66 12.46 21.31
N ARG A 422 -7.65 13.31 21.03
CA ARG A 422 -8.91 12.98 20.37
C ARG A 422 -8.71 13.03 18.86
N ALA A 423 -9.00 11.96 18.13
CA ALA A 423 -9.10 12.06 16.69
C ALA A 423 -10.26 13.01 16.34
N GLN A 424 -9.97 14.05 15.55
CA GLN A 424 -11.01 14.85 14.91
C GLN A 424 -11.27 14.27 13.54
N VAL A 425 -12.51 13.88 13.27
CA VAL A 425 -12.87 13.28 12.00
C VAL A 425 -13.77 14.25 11.25
N ASN A 426 -13.36 14.65 10.06
CA ASN A 426 -14.19 15.35 9.10
C ASN A 426 -14.58 14.36 7.99
N LEU A 427 -15.81 13.88 8.06
CA LEU A 427 -16.37 13.03 7.02
C LEU A 427 -17.04 13.92 5.99
N SER A 428 -16.55 13.89 4.75
CA SER A 428 -17.20 14.61 3.65
C SER A 428 -18.52 13.91 3.26
N ASN A 429 -19.22 14.46 2.28
CA ASN A 429 -20.52 14.00 1.80
C ASN A 429 -20.59 12.52 1.32
N ALA A 430 -19.52 11.71 1.38
CA ALA A 430 -19.55 10.33 0.89
C ALA A 430 -19.89 9.27 1.94
N ILE A 431 -19.76 9.57 3.25
CA ILE A 431 -20.00 8.60 4.33
C ILE A 431 -21.23 8.97 5.14
N GLN A 432 -22.23 8.09 5.16
CA GLN A 432 -23.43 8.28 5.96
C GLN A 432 -23.16 7.98 7.46
N PRO A 433 -23.85 8.64 8.39
CA PRO A 433 -23.72 8.32 9.82
C PRO A 433 -23.97 6.84 10.18
N SER A 434 -24.85 6.16 9.44
CA SER A 434 -25.15 4.72 9.58
C SER A 434 -23.97 3.81 9.21
N GLN A 435 -22.99 4.31 8.47
CA GLN A 435 -21.81 3.58 8.00
C GLN A 435 -20.59 3.76 8.92
N VAL A 436 -20.78 4.43 10.06
CA VAL A 436 -19.73 4.70 11.05
C VAL A 436 -19.99 3.87 12.31
N HIS A 437 -18.99 3.09 12.70
CA HIS A 437 -18.95 2.34 13.95
C HIS A 437 -18.02 3.03 14.98
N LEU A 438 -18.43 3.11 16.24
CA LEU A 438 -17.66 3.76 17.30
C LEU A 438 -17.36 2.77 18.43
N LEU A 439 -16.09 2.41 18.62
CA LEU A 439 -15.64 1.46 19.65
C LEU A 439 -15.24 2.20 20.94
N ASN A 440 -15.63 1.63 22.08
CA ASN A 440 -15.23 1.95 23.47
C ASN A 440 -14.82 3.41 23.82
N ARG A 441 -15.82 4.12 24.38
CA ARG A 441 -15.86 4.97 25.60
C ARG A 441 -14.81 6.08 25.77
N ASN A 442 -15.24 7.24 25.27
CA ASN A 442 -14.91 8.62 25.62
C ASN A 442 -14.03 9.32 24.56
N TYR A 443 -14.57 10.43 24.04
CA TYR A 443 -13.85 11.55 23.41
C TYR A 443 -13.55 11.52 21.90
N ASN A 444 -14.33 10.83 21.06
CA ASN A 444 -14.26 11.03 19.61
C ASN A 444 -15.20 12.16 19.17
N SER A 445 -14.69 13.12 18.39
CA SER A 445 -15.54 14.12 17.74
C SER A 445 -15.62 13.79 16.25
N VAL A 446 -16.78 13.31 15.81
CA VAL A 446 -17.03 13.01 14.40
C VAL A 446 -17.91 14.11 13.81
N ARG A 447 -17.29 14.95 13.01
CA ARG A 447 -17.96 15.99 12.24
C ARG A 447 -18.32 15.44 10.87
N PHE A 448 -19.59 15.49 10.51
CA PHE A 448 -20.04 15.26 9.15
C PHE A 448 -20.09 16.63 8.46
N GLU A 449 -19.32 16.82 7.39
CA GLU A 449 -19.43 17.99 6.53
C GLU A 449 -20.74 17.90 5.75
N ALA A 450 -21.82 18.21 6.45
CA ALA A 450 -23.08 18.66 5.92
C ALA A 450 -23.62 17.98 4.64
N GLN A 451 -23.79 16.64 4.62
CA GLN A 451 -24.79 16.06 3.71
C GLN A 451 -26.16 16.57 4.13
N GLU A 452 -26.85 17.31 3.27
CA GLU A 452 -28.31 17.20 3.28
C GLU A 452 -28.60 15.71 3.16
N VAL A 453 -28.95 15.07 4.28
CA VAL A 453 -29.80 13.88 4.20
C VAL A 453 -31.03 14.45 3.53
N ASN A 454 -31.12 14.30 2.21
CA ASN A 454 -32.29 14.73 1.44
C ASN A 454 -33.49 14.14 2.18
N GLY A 455 -34.20 15.05 2.84
CA GLY A 455 -34.86 14.77 4.11
C GLY A 455 -35.82 13.61 3.98
N LEU A 456 -36.01 12.91 5.10
CA LEU A 456 -37.36 12.49 5.41
C LEU A 456 -38.17 13.79 5.51
N VAL A 457 -38.68 14.25 4.37
CA VAL A 457 -39.56 15.41 4.26
C VAL A 457 -40.88 14.96 4.85
N THR A 458 -40.95 14.95 6.18
CA THR A 458 -42.16 14.58 6.90
C THR A 458 -43.08 15.79 6.87
N ALA A 459 -44.27 15.59 6.31
CA ALA A 459 -45.37 16.53 6.50
C ALA A 459 -45.77 16.52 7.98
N VAL A 460 -45.42 17.58 8.71
CA VAL A 460 -45.91 17.77 10.08
C VAL A 460 -47.19 18.57 9.98
N THR A 461 -48.33 17.89 10.01
CA THR A 461 -49.66 18.50 9.90
C THR A 461 -50.30 18.64 11.28
N GLY A 462 -50.52 19.88 11.71
CA GLY A 462 -51.20 20.15 12.97
C GLY A 462 -50.31 20.08 14.22
N THR A 463 -50.96 19.99 15.38
CA THR A 463 -50.29 19.96 16.69
C THR A 463 -49.82 18.57 17.13
N ALA A 464 -50.10 17.54 16.34
CA ALA A 464 -49.69 16.17 16.64
C ALA A 464 -48.19 15.96 16.39
N ALA A 465 -47.55 15.17 17.26
CA ALA A 465 -46.14 14.84 17.12
C ALA A 465 -45.92 13.91 15.92
N ALA A 466 -44.98 14.27 15.04
CA ALA A 466 -44.60 13.48 13.88
C ALA A 466 -43.12 13.09 13.96
N THR A 467 -42.78 11.86 13.59
CA THR A 467 -41.40 11.37 13.57
C THR A 467 -40.60 12.05 12.47
N ILE A 468 -39.52 12.74 12.85
CA ILE A 468 -38.64 13.48 11.92
C ILE A 468 -37.26 12.84 11.78
N LEU A 469 -36.89 11.94 12.71
CA LEU A 469 -35.66 11.15 12.61
C LEU A 469 -35.83 9.83 13.35
N ASN A 470 -35.60 8.72 12.63
CA ASN A 470 -35.37 7.43 13.26
C ASN A 470 -33.93 7.39 13.75
N ILE A 471 -33.71 7.25 15.06
CA ILE A 471 -32.34 7.18 15.59
C ILE A 471 -31.84 5.74 15.45
N PRO A 472 -30.66 5.52 14.85
CA PRO A 472 -29.99 4.22 14.89
C PRO A 472 -29.86 3.66 16.31
N THR A 473 -29.76 2.35 16.47
CA THR A 473 -29.69 1.65 17.77
C THR A 473 -28.41 1.94 18.57
N THR A 474 -27.47 2.69 18.00
CA THR A 474 -26.16 2.99 18.59
C THR A 474 -26.20 4.13 19.63
N ARG A 475 -25.35 4.01 20.65
CA ARG A 475 -25.18 4.99 21.73
C ARG A 475 -24.37 6.20 21.23
N GLY A 476 -24.79 7.43 21.55
CA GLY A 476 -24.00 8.63 21.26
C GLY A 476 -24.69 9.92 21.69
N ALA A 477 -23.94 11.04 21.70
CA ALA A 477 -24.52 12.37 21.68
C ALA A 477 -24.31 12.99 20.29
N PHE A 478 -25.27 13.74 19.78
CA PHE A 478 -25.12 14.40 18.50
C PHE A 478 -25.90 15.70 18.45
N MET A 479 -25.44 16.63 17.62
CA MET A 479 -26.17 17.84 17.32
C MET A 479 -27.02 17.61 16.08
N LEU A 480 -28.32 17.87 16.18
CA LEU A 480 -29.29 17.76 15.09
C LEU A 480 -29.73 19.16 14.67
N ALA A 481 -29.55 19.54 13.42
CA ALA A 481 -30.20 20.69 12.82
C ALA A 481 -31.55 20.25 12.23
N VAL A 482 -32.64 20.87 12.65
CA VAL A 482 -33.98 20.64 12.12
C VAL A 482 -34.45 21.91 11.44
N ARG A 483 -34.73 21.82 10.14
CA ARG A 483 -35.27 22.93 9.35
C ARG A 483 -36.68 22.60 8.93
N GLY A 484 -37.56 23.60 8.88
CA GLY A 484 -38.84 23.42 8.21
C GLY A 484 -39.35 24.66 7.51
N PHE A 485 -40.25 24.44 6.54
CA PHE A 485 -40.91 25.48 5.76
C PHE A 485 -42.42 25.26 5.70
N SER A 486 -43.18 26.35 5.69
CA SER A 486 -44.64 26.31 5.58
C SER A 486 -45.08 25.64 4.28
N GLN A 487 -46.05 24.73 4.36
CA GLN A 487 -46.65 24.07 3.19
C GLN A 487 -47.55 25.00 2.37
N ILE A 488 -47.94 26.16 2.92
CA ILE A 488 -48.89 27.08 2.25
C ILE A 488 -48.15 28.00 1.28
N ASP A 489 -47.08 28.65 1.73
CA ASP A 489 -46.42 29.72 0.97
C ASP A 489 -44.89 29.56 0.86
N GLY A 490 -44.29 28.59 1.56
CA GLY A 490 -42.84 28.36 1.59
C GLY A 490 -42.00 29.54 2.15
N SER A 491 -42.63 30.65 2.51
CA SER A 491 -41.99 31.91 2.89
C SER A 491 -41.62 31.97 4.36
N VAL A 492 -42.28 31.16 5.18
CA VAL A 492 -42.03 31.02 6.62
C VAL A 492 -41.14 29.81 6.88
N TYR A 493 -40.04 29.99 7.60
CA TYR A 493 -39.13 28.92 7.98
C TYR A 493 -38.74 28.93 9.46
N PHE A 494 -38.19 27.80 9.92
CA PHE A 494 -37.44 27.70 11.17
C PHE A 494 -36.18 26.84 10.99
N ILE A 495 -35.18 27.07 11.84
CA ILE A 495 -33.97 26.26 12.00
C ILE A 495 -33.71 26.09 13.49
N ASP A 496 -33.81 24.86 13.97
CA ASP A 496 -33.52 24.49 15.36
C ASP A 496 -32.28 23.62 15.42
N TYR A 497 -31.47 23.82 16.45
CA TYR A 497 -30.36 22.93 16.76
C TYR A 497 -30.63 22.24 18.09
N LEU A 498 -30.59 20.90 18.07
CA LEU A 498 -30.87 20.06 19.21
C LEU A 498 -29.62 19.30 19.60
N LEU A 499 -29.33 19.22 20.90
CA LEU A 499 -28.43 18.21 21.43
C LEU A 499 -29.25 16.97 21.74
N VAL A 500 -28.96 15.88 21.03
CA VAL A 500 -29.54 14.58 21.27
C VAL A 500 -28.53 13.73 22.00
N SER A 501 -28.92 13.02 23.06
CA SER A 501 -28.04 12.10 23.76
C SER A 501 -28.78 10.80 24.06
N ARG A 502 -28.23 9.64 23.66
CA ARG A 502 -28.84 8.33 23.93
C ARG A 502 -28.10 7.59 25.06
N SER A 503 -28.85 7.19 26.09
CA SER A 503 -28.33 6.45 27.25
C SER A 503 -28.20 4.95 26.99
N ARG A 504 -27.25 4.30 27.66
CA ARG A 504 -26.94 2.87 27.54
C ARG A 504 -27.99 1.96 28.18
N THR A 505 -28.71 2.44 29.20
CA THR A 505 -29.44 1.57 30.13
C THR A 505 -30.95 1.52 29.88
N SER A 506 -31.49 2.48 29.14
CA SER A 506 -32.93 2.64 28.98
C SER A 506 -33.41 2.70 27.53
N GLY A 507 -32.50 2.74 26.55
CA GLY A 507 -32.87 2.99 25.14
C GLY A 507 -33.38 4.41 24.87
N ILE A 508 -33.53 5.23 25.92
CA ILE A 508 -34.08 6.58 25.88
C ILE A 508 -33.04 7.53 25.27
N ALA A 509 -33.41 8.15 24.16
CA ALA A 509 -32.76 9.39 23.72
C ALA A 509 -33.36 10.57 24.51
N ASN A 510 -32.50 11.48 24.95
CA ASN A 510 -32.90 12.77 25.47
C ASN A 510 -32.63 13.80 24.38
N VAL A 511 -33.54 14.74 24.21
CA VAL A 511 -33.39 15.86 23.28
C VAL A 511 -33.43 17.15 24.08
N LYS A 512 -32.41 17.99 23.91
CA LYS A 512 -32.34 19.32 24.47
C LYS A 512 -32.24 20.34 23.33
N PRO A 513 -33.24 21.21 23.13
CA PRO A 513 -33.10 22.34 22.21
C PRO A 513 -31.98 23.27 22.69
N LEU A 514 -31.11 23.68 21.80
CA LEU A 514 -30.01 24.60 22.10
C LEU A 514 -30.33 26.02 21.63
N PHE A 515 -30.73 26.16 20.37
CA PHE A 515 -31.03 27.44 19.73
C PHE A 515 -32.09 27.22 18.63
N SER A 516 -32.94 28.22 18.43
CA SER A 516 -33.99 28.25 17.41
C SER A 516 -33.94 29.60 16.71
N ASP A 517 -33.89 29.59 15.38
CA ASP A 517 -34.05 30.76 14.53
C ASP A 517 -35.32 30.58 13.69
N SER A 518 -36.23 31.56 13.72
CA SER A 518 -37.49 31.48 13.00
C SER A 518 -37.91 32.83 12.44
N SER A 519 -38.39 32.83 11.20
CA SER A 519 -38.94 34.02 10.57
C SER A 519 -40.45 34.12 10.84
N ASN A 520 -40.92 35.26 11.35
CA ASN A 520 -42.33 35.70 11.33
C ASN A 520 -43.38 34.84 12.05
N TYR A 521 -43.00 33.88 12.91
CA TYR A 521 -43.93 33.17 13.80
C TYR A 521 -43.42 33.16 15.25
N THR A 522 -43.41 34.35 15.87
CA THR A 522 -42.92 34.57 17.25
C THR A 522 -43.74 33.88 18.35
N ALA A 523 -44.81 33.15 18.01
CA ALA A 523 -45.68 32.42 18.94
C ALA A 523 -45.77 30.90 18.67
N VAL A 524 -44.96 30.35 17.76
CA VAL A 524 -44.96 28.89 17.49
C VAL A 524 -43.81 28.23 18.23
N THR A 525 -44.17 27.32 19.14
CA THR A 525 -43.21 26.53 19.90
C THR A 525 -43.03 25.19 19.20
N ASN A 526 -41.77 24.86 18.90
CA ASN A 526 -41.37 23.53 18.47
C ASN A 526 -41.09 22.68 19.71
N THR A 527 -41.79 21.56 19.83
CA THR A 527 -41.60 20.61 20.92
C THR A 527 -41.00 19.34 20.34
N TYR A 528 -39.81 18.99 20.83
CA TYR A 528 -39.12 17.77 20.46
C TYR A 528 -39.29 16.72 21.54
N THR A 529 -39.78 15.56 21.17
CA THR A 529 -39.94 14.42 22.06
C THR A 529 -39.24 13.20 21.50
N VAL A 530 -39.05 12.20 22.37
CA VAL A 530 -38.45 10.93 22.00
C VAL A 530 -39.45 9.82 22.28
N THR A 531 -39.73 8.98 21.28
CA THR A 531 -40.60 7.81 21.45
C THR A 531 -39.93 6.72 22.28
N ALA A 532 -40.70 5.73 22.73
CA ALA A 532 -40.16 4.56 23.45
C ALA A 532 -39.06 3.83 22.64
N ASP A 533 -39.18 3.80 21.31
CA ASP A 533 -38.19 3.19 20.40
C ASP A 533 -36.97 4.07 20.13
N GLY A 534 -36.98 5.31 20.65
CA GLY A 534 -35.88 6.28 20.54
C GLY A 534 -35.96 7.19 19.33
N ASN A 535 -37.08 7.22 18.59
CA ASN A 535 -37.25 8.12 17.45
C ASN A 535 -37.52 9.54 17.92
N ILE A 536 -37.00 10.54 17.19
CA ILE A 536 -37.25 11.95 17.49
C ILE A 536 -38.53 12.37 16.78
N GLN A 537 -39.45 12.92 17.55
CA GLN A 537 -40.66 13.53 17.04
C GLN A 537 -40.62 15.04 17.21
N LEU A 538 -41.28 15.73 16.28
CA LEU A 538 -41.56 17.16 16.35
C LEU A 538 -43.07 17.36 16.40
N ALA A 539 -43.51 18.13 17.40
CA ALA A 539 -44.84 18.72 17.46
C ALA A 539 -44.73 20.25 17.44
N ARG A 540 -45.73 20.94 16.92
CA ARG A 540 -45.75 22.41 16.89
C ARG A 540 -47.07 22.94 17.43
N THR A 541 -47.07 24.12 18.05
CA THR A 541 -48.30 24.76 18.57
C THR A 541 -49.17 25.42 17.48
N THR A 542 -48.97 25.07 16.20
CA THR A 542 -49.73 25.60 15.07
C THR A 542 -50.42 24.48 14.29
N ALA A 543 -51.58 24.79 13.71
CA ALA A 543 -52.30 23.89 12.82
C ALA A 543 -51.67 23.83 11.41
N THR A 544 -50.90 24.85 11.03
CA THR A 544 -50.29 24.97 9.69
C THR A 544 -49.28 23.87 9.45
N GLY A 545 -49.41 23.17 8.32
CA GLY A 545 -48.50 22.09 7.93
C GLY A 545 -47.12 22.59 7.53
N PHE A 546 -46.07 21.85 7.88
CA PHE A 546 -44.69 22.15 7.50
C PHE A 546 -44.01 20.95 6.83
N TRP A 547 -43.19 21.25 5.83
CA TRP A 547 -42.17 20.32 5.33
C TRP A 547 -40.94 20.43 6.22
N VAL A 548 -40.58 19.35 6.90
CA VAL A 548 -39.49 19.34 7.88
C VAL A 548 -38.37 18.44 7.40
N THR A 549 -37.13 18.85 7.65
CA THR A 549 -35.91 18.09 7.38
C THR A 549 -35.03 18.12 8.63
N ALA A 550 -34.49 16.97 9.03
CA ALA A 550 -33.59 16.84 10.17
C ALA A 550 -32.23 16.30 9.72
N LYS A 551 -31.13 16.88 10.22
CA LYS A 551 -29.76 16.63 9.78
C LYS A 551 -28.78 16.57 10.95
N VAL A 552 -28.03 15.48 11.07
CA VAL A 552 -26.97 15.38 12.08
C VAL A 552 -25.78 16.24 11.64
N VAL A 553 -25.36 17.16 12.50
CA VAL A 553 -24.31 18.17 12.22
C VAL A 553 -22.99 17.79 12.89
N ASN A 554 -23.04 17.06 14.00
CA ASN A 554 -21.86 16.58 14.73
C ASN A 554 -22.25 15.39 15.61
N MET A 555 -21.39 14.38 15.77
CA MET A 555 -21.54 13.31 16.76
C MET A 555 -20.35 13.34 17.74
N ILE A 556 -20.65 13.20 19.04
CA ILE A 556 -19.73 13.27 20.18
C ILE A 556 -19.86 12.01 21.04
#